data_AF-A0A3M2LHG3-F1
#
_entry.id   AF-A0A3M2LHG3-F1
#
_cell.length_a   1.000
_cell.length_b   1.000
_cell.length_c   1.000
_cell.angle_alpha   90.00
_cell.angle_beta   90.00
_cell.angle_gamma   90.00
#
_symmetry.space_group_name_H-M   'P 1'
#
loop_
_entity.id
_entity.type
_entity.pdbx_description
1 polymer ?
#
loop_
_entity_poly.entity_id
_entity_poly.type
_entity_poly.pdbx_seq_one_letter_code
_entity_poly.pdbx_strand_id
1 'polypeptide(L)'
;MIGVAILVLIGGGVGAFFLFSGDDKPKRHVAIIPSVPPPSLTGRPTSPAAGGGGGGGGGTTDPWSILTRTIRTAKGNTFTQEGTRYESCVLRANTRMLTTLRAHPCNGRMASGVYLNSSRTIVTVLSLARFETVADARSVVRSLNVRAEPKLLGPAKSSGIPVLRGDPERWTRTYSQGPSVVFAQSYYARGGAVGGSAGPVNLTASELGLELQNVLLMKN
;
A
#
# COMPACT_ATOMS: atom_id res chain seq x y z
N MET A 1 54.32 6.58 38.95
CA MET A 1 54.10 6.52 37.49
C MET A 1 53.23 7.73 37.15
N ILE A 2 53.79 8.92 36.92
CA ILE A 2 54.34 9.47 35.65
C ILE A 2 53.34 9.37 34.48
N GLY A 3 53.01 10.54 33.90
CA GLY A 3 52.35 10.70 32.61
C GLY A 3 51.47 11.96 32.57
N VAL A 4 52.04 13.17 32.67
CA VAL A 4 52.46 14.05 31.55
C VAL A 4 51.27 14.65 30.77
N ALA A 5 51.28 15.99 30.74
CA ALA A 5 50.37 16.91 30.05
C ALA A 5 50.49 16.90 28.50
N ILE A 6 49.57 17.63 27.84
CA ILE A 6 49.61 18.36 26.53
C ILE A 6 48.15 18.35 26.02
N LEU A 7 47.34 19.40 25.97
CA LEU A 7 47.44 20.81 25.58
C LEU A 7 47.66 21.05 24.06
N VAL A 8 46.53 21.27 23.37
CA VAL A 8 46.28 22.31 22.33
C VAL A 8 46.84 22.07 20.91
N LEU A 9 45.98 22.24 19.90
CA LEU A 9 46.06 23.22 18.80
C LEU A 9 44.98 22.89 17.73
N ILE A 10 43.86 23.62 17.68
CA ILE A 10 43.55 24.78 16.80
C ILE A 10 43.15 24.38 15.36
N GLY A 11 41.94 24.81 14.95
CA GLY A 11 41.53 24.80 13.54
C GLY A 11 40.10 25.30 13.24
N GLY A 12 39.76 26.54 13.62
CA GLY A 12 38.62 27.32 13.10
C GLY A 12 37.24 26.98 13.68
N GLY A 13 36.39 27.88 14.15
CA GLY A 13 36.32 29.32 13.97
C GLY A 13 34.83 29.69 13.80
N VAL A 14 34.26 30.32 14.84
CA VAL A 14 33.17 31.34 14.86
C VAL A 14 31.87 31.02 14.07
N GLY A 15 30.67 31.03 14.65
CA GLY A 15 30.26 31.58 15.94
C GLY A 15 28.82 31.20 16.32
N ALA A 16 28.53 31.41 17.59
CA ALA A 16 27.16 31.54 18.09
C ALA A 16 26.67 32.96 17.79
N PHE A 17 25.43 33.13 17.31
CA PHE A 17 24.34 33.72 18.10
C PHE A 17 23.06 34.07 17.28
N PHE A 18 21.93 33.90 17.99
CA PHE A 18 20.60 34.54 17.87
C PHE A 18 19.49 33.97 16.93
N LEU A 19 18.52 33.33 17.63
CA LEU A 19 17.07 33.56 17.66
C LEU A 19 16.22 33.30 16.41
N PHE A 20 15.29 32.32 16.54
CA PHE A 20 13.86 32.60 16.56
C PHE A 20 13.12 31.53 17.37
N SER A 21 12.26 32.00 18.29
CA SER A 21 11.20 31.23 18.93
C SER A 21 10.33 30.54 17.88
N GLY A 22 9.97 29.28 18.13
CA GLY A 22 9.00 28.58 17.29
C GLY A 22 8.64 27.23 17.90
N ASP A 23 7.45 27.15 18.44
CA ASP A 23 6.76 25.97 18.95
C ASP A 23 6.69 24.87 17.87
N ASP A 24 7.70 23.98 17.82
CA ASP A 24 7.79 22.91 16.82
C ASP A 24 6.89 21.72 17.20
N LYS A 25 5.60 21.90 16.91
CA LYS A 25 4.66 20.78 16.75
C LYS A 25 5.08 19.99 15.50
N PRO A 26 5.12 18.65 15.52
CA PRO A 26 5.46 17.87 14.34
C PRO A 26 4.44 18.14 13.22
N LYS A 27 4.95 18.71 12.12
CA LYS A 27 4.20 19.08 10.92
C LYS A 27 3.44 17.87 10.38
N ARG A 28 2.11 17.95 10.41
CA ARG A 28 1.22 17.04 9.67
C ARG A 28 1.49 17.22 8.18
N HIS A 29 2.16 16.27 7.55
CA HIS A 29 2.20 16.19 6.09
C HIS A 29 0.92 15.49 5.60
N VAL A 30 -0.12 16.29 5.36
CA VAL A 30 -1.23 15.90 4.49
C VAL A 30 -0.71 16.02 3.06
N ALA A 31 -0.57 14.90 2.36
CA ALA A 31 -0.30 14.92 0.93
C ALA A 31 -1.54 15.47 0.22
N ILE A 32 -1.47 16.74 -0.21
CA ILE A 32 -2.43 17.33 -1.14
C ILE A 32 -2.03 16.85 -2.54
N ILE A 33 -2.90 16.06 -3.16
CA ILE A 33 -2.72 15.61 -4.55
C ILE A 33 -3.20 16.75 -5.47
N PRO A 34 -2.39 17.26 -6.42
CA PRO A 34 -2.87 18.21 -7.42
C PRO A 34 -3.95 17.56 -8.30
N SER A 35 -5.05 18.27 -8.52
CA SER A 35 -6.11 17.86 -9.45
C SER A 35 -5.58 17.94 -10.88
N VAL A 36 -5.27 16.81 -11.49
CA VAL A 36 -4.94 16.73 -12.92
C VAL A 36 -6.26 16.83 -13.72
N PRO A 37 -6.42 17.80 -14.64
CA PRO A 37 -7.61 17.87 -15.49
C PRO A 37 -7.67 16.68 -16.45
N PRO A 38 -8.88 16.17 -16.75
CA PRO A 38 -9.05 14.98 -17.59
C PRO A 38 -8.62 15.26 -19.04
N PRO A 39 -8.02 14.26 -19.74
CA PRO A 39 -7.69 14.39 -21.15
C PRO A 39 -8.98 14.42 -22.01
N SER A 40 -9.06 15.38 -22.91
CA SER A 40 -10.10 15.47 -23.94
C SER A 40 -9.93 14.33 -24.95
N LEU A 41 -10.84 13.35 -24.94
CA LEU A 41 -10.89 12.26 -25.92
C LEU A 41 -11.68 12.68 -27.16
N THR A 42 -11.00 13.12 -28.21
CA THR A 42 -11.52 13.14 -29.59
C THR A 42 -11.00 11.90 -30.32
N GLY A 43 -11.73 10.79 -30.24
CA GLY A 43 -11.35 9.54 -30.90
C GLY A 43 -12.55 8.60 -31.05
N ARG A 44 -13.00 8.43 -32.28
CA ARG A 44 -14.12 7.62 -32.77
C ARG A 44 -14.10 6.16 -32.27
N PRO A 45 -15.23 5.58 -31.83
CA PRO A 45 -15.26 4.21 -31.33
C PRO A 45 -15.20 3.21 -32.49
N THR A 46 -14.28 2.26 -32.41
CA THR A 46 -14.32 1.01 -33.18
C THR A 46 -14.65 -0.11 -32.20
N SER A 47 -15.89 -0.61 -32.25
CA SER A 47 -16.33 -1.78 -31.49
C SER A 47 -15.67 -3.06 -32.02
N PRO A 48 -15.21 -3.95 -31.13
CA PRO A 48 -15.22 -5.38 -31.40
C PRO A 48 -16.49 -6.00 -30.81
N ALA A 49 -17.24 -6.70 -31.64
CA ALA A 49 -18.46 -7.40 -31.26
C ALA A 49 -18.17 -8.72 -30.51
N ALA A 50 -18.98 -8.92 -29.46
CA ALA A 50 -19.62 -10.15 -28.99
C ALA A 50 -18.79 -11.39 -28.54
N GLY A 51 -19.06 -11.80 -27.30
CA GLY A 51 -18.97 -13.19 -26.86
C GLY A 51 -19.04 -13.38 -25.33
N GLY A 52 -20.26 -13.53 -24.77
CA GLY A 52 -20.46 -14.01 -23.40
C GLY A 52 -21.58 -13.29 -22.64
N GLY A 53 -22.77 -13.90 -22.59
CA GLY A 53 -23.98 -13.34 -21.98
C GLY A 53 -24.15 -13.55 -20.47
N GLY A 54 -25.21 -12.92 -19.95
CA GLY A 54 -25.68 -12.91 -18.56
C GLY A 54 -25.48 -11.51 -17.97
N GLY A 55 -26.47 -10.61 -17.92
CA GLY A 55 -27.79 -10.78 -17.32
C GLY A 55 -27.89 -9.73 -16.22
N GLY A 56 -28.76 -8.73 -16.41
CA GLY A 56 -28.86 -7.56 -15.54
C GLY A 56 -29.28 -7.87 -14.10
N GLY A 57 -28.78 -7.04 -13.19
CA GLY A 57 -29.20 -7.00 -11.79
C GLY A 57 -28.23 -6.12 -11.01
N GLY A 58 -28.73 -5.05 -10.39
CA GLY A 58 -27.95 -4.22 -9.46
C GLY A 58 -27.45 -5.09 -8.30
N GLY A 59 -26.22 -5.59 -8.44
CA GLY A 59 -25.57 -6.48 -7.48
C GLY A 59 -24.25 -5.86 -7.07
N THR A 60 -24.00 -5.82 -5.77
CA THR A 60 -22.74 -5.38 -5.16
C THR A 60 -21.55 -5.97 -5.93
N THR A 61 -20.79 -5.10 -6.61
CA THR A 61 -19.61 -5.48 -7.38
C THR A 61 -18.70 -6.32 -6.49
N ASP A 62 -18.47 -7.58 -6.86
CA ASP A 62 -17.54 -8.44 -6.13
C ASP A 62 -16.17 -7.74 -6.06
N PRO A 63 -15.65 -7.40 -4.87
CA PRO A 63 -14.36 -6.73 -4.73
C PRO A 63 -13.21 -7.52 -5.38
N TRP A 64 -13.36 -8.83 -5.59
CA TRP A 64 -12.40 -9.65 -6.34
C TRP A 64 -12.28 -9.31 -7.81
N SER A 65 -13.33 -8.76 -8.42
CA SER A 65 -13.29 -8.37 -9.83
C SER A 65 -12.22 -7.32 -10.15
N ILE A 66 -11.63 -6.70 -9.13
CA ILE A 66 -10.54 -5.72 -9.24
C ILE A 66 -9.17 -6.39 -9.07
N LEU A 67 -9.08 -7.49 -8.32
CA LEU A 67 -7.86 -8.25 -8.09
C LEU A 67 -7.65 -9.27 -9.21
N THR A 68 -7.36 -8.77 -10.41
CA THR A 68 -7.15 -9.60 -11.60
C THR A 68 -5.86 -10.43 -11.53
N ARG A 69 -5.76 -11.44 -12.40
CA ARG A 69 -4.55 -12.28 -12.52
C ARG A 69 -3.32 -11.48 -12.92
N THR A 70 -3.51 -10.42 -13.69
CA THR A 70 -2.44 -9.53 -14.13
C THR A 70 -2.90 -8.09 -13.96
N ILE A 71 -2.07 -7.26 -13.34
CA ILE A 71 -2.27 -5.82 -13.26
C ILE A 71 -1.18 -5.16 -14.11
N ARG A 72 -1.61 -4.43 -15.14
CA ARG A 72 -0.72 -3.55 -15.91
C ARG A 72 -1.00 -2.13 -15.46
N THR A 73 0.02 -1.46 -14.96
CA THR A 73 -0.13 -0.11 -14.40
C THR A 73 -0.01 0.94 -15.50
N ALA A 74 -0.50 2.15 -15.24
CA ALA A 74 -0.32 3.29 -16.14
C ALA A 74 1.16 3.60 -16.44
N LYS A 75 2.09 3.19 -15.57
CA LYS A 75 3.55 3.34 -15.78
C LYS A 75 4.13 2.27 -16.72
N GLY A 76 3.32 1.32 -17.19
CA GLY A 76 3.74 0.24 -18.08
C GLY A 76 4.32 -0.98 -17.38
N ASN A 77 4.34 -1.01 -16.04
CA ASN A 77 4.78 -2.19 -15.30
C ASN A 77 3.68 -3.25 -15.28
N THR A 78 4.10 -4.51 -15.26
CA THR A 78 3.20 -5.65 -15.18
C THR A 78 3.45 -6.41 -13.88
N PHE A 79 2.35 -6.76 -13.22
CA PHE A 79 2.35 -7.53 -11.99
C PHE A 79 1.50 -8.77 -12.16
N THR A 80 2.06 -9.92 -11.84
CA THR A 80 1.39 -11.22 -12.00
C THR A 80 0.98 -11.76 -10.64
N GLN A 81 -0.27 -12.18 -10.53
CA GLN A 81 -0.83 -12.76 -9.32
C GLN A 81 -0.28 -14.18 -9.10
N GLU A 82 0.22 -14.41 -7.90
CA GLU A 82 0.92 -15.63 -7.47
C GLU A 82 0.32 -16.17 -6.17
N GLY A 83 -0.87 -15.69 -5.81
CA GLY A 83 -1.59 -16.12 -4.63
C GLY A 83 -2.82 -15.28 -4.39
N THR A 84 -3.83 -15.89 -3.80
CA THR A 84 -5.07 -15.23 -3.42
C THR A 84 -5.50 -15.74 -2.05
N ARG A 85 -6.17 -14.87 -1.29
CA ARG A 85 -6.75 -15.24 0.01
C ARG A 85 -8.07 -14.49 0.18
N TYR A 86 -9.12 -15.22 0.54
CA TYR A 86 -10.41 -14.64 0.88
C TYR A 86 -10.84 -15.10 2.26
N GLU A 87 -10.86 -14.21 3.24
CA GLU A 87 -11.12 -14.55 4.64
C GLU A 87 -11.82 -13.38 5.33
N SER A 88 -12.39 -13.60 6.52
CA SER A 88 -12.96 -12.50 7.30
C SER A 88 -11.87 -11.47 7.64
N CYS A 89 -12.23 -10.18 7.75
CA CYS A 89 -11.23 -9.17 8.09
C CYS A 89 -10.58 -9.43 9.45
N VAL A 90 -11.32 -10.02 10.40
CA VAL A 90 -10.81 -10.41 11.72
C VAL A 90 -9.69 -11.44 11.58
N LEU A 91 -9.85 -12.47 10.74
CA LEU A 91 -8.81 -13.48 10.53
C LEU A 91 -7.59 -12.92 9.79
N ARG A 92 -7.82 -11.98 8.86
CA ARG A 92 -6.76 -11.28 8.12
C ARG A 92 -6.06 -10.20 8.92
N ALA A 93 -6.65 -9.67 9.99
CA ALA A 93 -6.10 -8.57 10.76
C ALA A 93 -4.95 -9.02 11.67
N ASN A 94 -3.88 -8.23 11.75
CA ASN A 94 -2.90 -8.36 12.82
C ASN A 94 -3.50 -7.86 14.16
N THR A 95 -2.79 -8.04 15.28
CA THR A 95 -3.30 -7.66 16.61
C THR A 95 -3.68 -6.18 16.74
N ARG A 96 -2.96 -5.28 16.06
CA ARG A 96 -3.26 -3.84 16.07
C ARG A 96 -4.50 -3.53 15.25
N MET A 97 -4.63 -4.13 14.06
CA MET A 97 -5.81 -4.02 13.21
C MET A 97 -7.04 -4.62 13.86
N LEU A 98 -6.92 -5.73 14.60
CA LEU A 98 -8.03 -6.29 15.37
C LEU A 98 -8.60 -5.28 16.37
N THR A 99 -7.73 -4.48 16.99
CA THR A 99 -8.18 -3.41 17.91
C THR A 99 -8.93 -2.33 17.14
N THR A 100 -8.40 -1.87 16.00
CA THR A 100 -9.10 -0.90 15.12
C THR A 100 -10.44 -1.42 14.63
N LEU A 101 -10.51 -2.68 14.21
CA LEU A 101 -11.73 -3.30 13.66
C LEU A 101 -12.83 -3.50 14.70
N ARG A 102 -12.53 -3.50 16.00
CA ARG A 102 -13.55 -3.48 17.05
C ARG A 102 -14.31 -2.16 17.11
N ALA A 103 -13.62 -1.04 16.83
CA ALA A 103 -14.22 0.28 16.80
C ALA A 103 -14.80 0.63 15.42
N HIS A 104 -14.18 0.12 14.35
CA HIS A 104 -14.53 0.39 12.96
C HIS A 104 -14.65 -0.95 12.20
N PRO A 105 -15.77 -1.67 12.36
CA PRO A 105 -15.93 -3.00 11.78
C PRO A 105 -15.90 -2.96 10.26
N CYS A 106 -15.26 -3.97 9.66
CA CYS A 106 -15.36 -4.17 8.22
C CYS A 106 -16.63 -4.95 7.88
N ASN A 107 -17.12 -4.78 6.66
CA ASN A 107 -18.20 -5.57 6.11
C ASN A 107 -17.68 -6.91 5.59
N GLY A 108 -17.82 -7.94 6.43
CA GLY A 108 -17.63 -9.34 6.04
C GLY A 108 -16.17 -9.75 5.81
N ARG A 109 -15.77 -9.85 4.54
CA ARG A 109 -14.51 -10.49 4.12
C ARG A 109 -13.56 -9.50 3.47
N MET A 110 -12.27 -9.78 3.64
CA MET A 110 -11.17 -9.10 3.00
C MET A 110 -10.64 -9.96 1.86
N ALA A 111 -10.59 -9.39 0.67
CA ALA A 111 -10.01 -10.00 -0.52
C ALA A 111 -8.54 -9.62 -0.61
N SER A 112 -7.65 -10.59 -0.78
CA SER A 112 -6.21 -10.34 -0.91
C SER A 112 -5.62 -11.03 -2.13
N GLY A 113 -4.80 -10.32 -2.89
CA GLY A 113 -3.98 -10.86 -3.98
C GLY A 113 -2.51 -10.64 -3.70
N VAL A 114 -1.68 -11.64 -4.00
CA VAL A 114 -0.22 -11.57 -3.90
C VAL A 114 0.34 -11.44 -5.30
N TYR A 115 1.10 -10.38 -5.56
CA TYR A 115 1.58 -10.02 -6.88
C TYR A 115 3.11 -9.98 -6.91
N LEU A 116 3.70 -10.45 -8.00
CA LEU A 116 5.12 -10.28 -8.31
C LEU A 116 5.29 -9.25 -9.41
N ASN A 117 6.32 -8.40 -9.29
CA ASN A 117 6.79 -7.61 -10.42
C ASN A 117 7.40 -8.52 -11.51
N SER A 118 7.58 -8.01 -12.73
CA SER A 118 8.12 -8.78 -13.87
C SER A 118 9.48 -9.44 -13.58
N SER A 119 10.35 -8.80 -12.80
CA SER A 119 11.65 -9.37 -12.41
C SER A 119 11.56 -10.37 -11.25
N ARG A 120 10.37 -10.58 -10.69
CA ARG A 120 10.08 -11.51 -9.59
C ARG A 120 10.93 -11.27 -8.34
N THR A 121 11.30 -10.01 -8.11
CA THR A 121 12.16 -9.56 -7.00
C THR A 121 11.37 -8.92 -5.87
N ILE A 122 10.21 -8.33 -6.17
CA ILE A 122 9.36 -7.64 -5.21
C ILE A 122 8.00 -8.31 -5.20
N VAL A 123 7.57 -8.71 -4.01
CA VAL A 123 6.22 -9.19 -3.74
C VAL A 123 5.40 -8.01 -3.25
N THR A 124 4.18 -7.85 -3.76
CA THR A 124 3.20 -6.88 -3.28
C THR A 124 1.90 -7.59 -2.95
N VAL A 125 1.47 -7.48 -1.71
CA VAL A 125 0.17 -7.98 -1.24
C VAL A 125 -0.82 -6.83 -1.28
N LEU A 126 -1.84 -6.96 -2.10
CA LEU A 126 -2.99 -6.06 -2.15
C LEU A 126 -4.11 -6.68 -1.34
N SER A 127 -4.59 -5.99 -0.31
CA SER A 127 -5.76 -6.41 0.48
C SER A 127 -6.84 -5.34 0.42
N LEU A 128 -8.03 -5.73 -0.05
CA LEU A 128 -9.20 -4.88 -0.18
C LEU A 128 -10.22 -5.26 0.90
N ALA A 129 -10.62 -4.27 1.70
CA ALA A 129 -11.68 -4.37 2.68
C ALA A 129 -12.73 -3.29 2.42
N ARG A 130 -13.99 -3.59 2.72
CA ARG A 130 -15.08 -2.60 2.70
C ARG A 130 -15.55 -2.36 4.12
N PHE A 131 -15.91 -1.13 4.41
CA PHE A 131 -16.44 -0.69 5.70
C PHE A 131 -17.89 -0.23 5.53
N GLU A 132 -18.59 -0.06 6.64
CA GLU A 132 -19.96 0.44 6.63
C GLU A 132 -20.02 1.89 6.13
N THR A 133 -19.12 2.73 6.63
CA THR A 133 -19.08 4.16 6.28
C THR A 133 -17.73 4.60 5.72
N VAL A 134 -17.74 5.72 4.99
CA VAL A 134 -16.52 6.42 4.54
C VAL A 134 -15.69 6.91 5.73
N ALA A 135 -16.35 7.26 6.85
CA ALA A 135 -15.67 7.71 8.06
C ALA A 135 -14.85 6.58 8.69
N ASP A 136 -15.40 5.37 8.75
CA ASP A 136 -14.69 4.17 9.25
C ASP A 136 -13.51 3.81 8.36
N ALA A 137 -13.70 3.81 7.04
CA ALA A 137 -12.62 3.60 6.08
C ALA A 137 -11.46 4.58 6.30
N ARG A 138 -11.75 5.87 6.50
CA ARG A 138 -10.75 6.90 6.80
C ARG A 138 -10.07 6.68 8.15
N SER A 139 -10.80 6.26 9.19
CA SER A 139 -10.23 5.94 10.50
C SER A 139 -9.27 4.74 10.45
N VAL A 140 -9.60 3.75 9.65
CA VAL A 140 -8.75 2.58 9.41
C VAL A 140 -7.47 2.96 8.66
N VAL A 141 -7.56 3.79 7.61
CA VAL A 141 -6.37 4.34 6.91
C VAL A 141 -5.44 5.07 7.88
N ARG A 142 -5.98 5.90 8.78
CA ARG A 142 -5.18 6.61 9.81
C ARG A 142 -4.53 5.66 10.82
N SER A 143 -5.11 4.49 11.05
CA SER A 143 -4.58 3.50 12.00
C SER A 143 -3.30 2.83 11.49
N LEU A 144 -2.92 3.03 10.22
CA LEU A 144 -1.62 2.58 9.73
C LEU A 144 -0.44 3.17 10.52
N ASN A 145 -0.59 4.37 11.10
CA ASN A 145 0.43 5.00 11.96
C ASN A 145 0.80 4.13 13.18
N VAL A 146 -0.11 3.26 13.63
CA VAL A 146 0.14 2.29 14.72
C VAL A 146 0.33 0.87 14.19
N ARG A 147 0.64 0.74 12.90
CA ARG A 147 0.80 -0.54 12.17
C ARG A 147 -0.44 -1.45 12.27
N ALA A 148 -1.63 -0.84 12.28
CA ALA A 148 -2.88 -1.59 12.12
C ALA A 148 -3.08 -1.93 10.64
N GLU A 149 -2.68 -3.14 10.27
CA GLU A 149 -2.71 -3.63 8.90
C GLU A 149 -3.05 -5.13 8.84
N PRO A 150 -3.43 -5.65 7.65
CA PRO A 150 -3.60 -7.08 7.45
C PRO A 150 -2.27 -7.83 7.69
N LYS A 151 -2.37 -9.08 8.16
CA LYS A 151 -1.27 -10.03 8.21
C LYS A 151 -0.69 -10.18 6.81
N LEU A 152 0.63 -10.16 6.69
CA LEU A 152 1.28 -10.30 5.40
C LEU A 152 0.99 -11.69 4.80
N LEU A 153 0.90 -11.77 3.48
CA LEU A 153 0.77 -13.03 2.76
C LEU A 153 2.05 -13.30 1.97
N GLY A 154 2.46 -14.57 1.97
CA GLY A 154 3.48 -15.07 1.05
C GLY A 154 2.89 -15.48 -0.30
N PRO A 155 3.71 -15.54 -1.37
CA PRO A 155 3.32 -16.17 -2.62
C PRO A 155 2.94 -17.64 -2.40
N ALA A 156 2.10 -18.18 -3.30
CA ALA A 156 1.80 -19.61 -3.32
C ALA A 156 3.09 -20.42 -3.52
N LYS A 157 3.13 -21.62 -2.95
CA LYS A 157 4.29 -22.53 -3.08
C LYS A 157 4.62 -22.84 -4.55
N SER A 158 3.62 -22.87 -5.43
CA SER A 158 3.76 -23.09 -6.87
C SER A 158 4.43 -21.93 -7.63
N SER A 159 4.58 -20.76 -7.02
CA SER A 159 5.24 -19.61 -7.66
C SER A 159 6.74 -19.83 -7.87
N GLY A 160 7.38 -20.77 -7.15
CA GLY A 160 8.83 -20.92 -7.17
C GLY A 160 9.58 -19.80 -6.43
N ILE A 161 8.86 -18.91 -5.73
CA ILE A 161 9.46 -17.95 -4.79
C ILE A 161 9.73 -18.65 -3.45
N PRO A 162 10.92 -18.47 -2.85
CA PRO A 162 11.22 -19.05 -1.55
C PRO A 162 10.21 -18.64 -0.47
N VAL A 163 9.79 -19.61 0.34
CA VAL A 163 9.00 -19.33 1.54
C VAL A 163 9.92 -18.76 2.61
N LEU A 164 9.64 -17.55 3.06
CA LEU A 164 10.41 -16.90 4.11
C LEU A 164 10.10 -17.51 5.48
N ARG A 165 11.11 -17.59 6.35
CA ARG A 165 10.98 -18.18 7.70
C ARG A 165 10.26 -17.27 8.71
N GLY A 166 9.80 -16.11 8.29
CA GLY A 166 9.07 -15.13 9.10
C GLY A 166 8.56 -13.96 8.25
N ASP A 167 7.93 -12.99 8.91
CA ASP A 167 7.48 -11.76 8.27
C ASP A 167 8.70 -10.92 7.85
N PRO A 168 8.92 -10.70 6.54
CA PRO A 168 9.96 -9.78 6.08
C PRO A 168 9.65 -8.35 6.49
N GLU A 169 10.71 -7.53 6.50
CA GLU A 169 10.55 -6.09 6.48
C GLU A 169 9.73 -5.69 5.23
N ARG A 170 8.84 -4.70 5.38
CA ARG A 170 7.89 -4.29 4.34
C ARG A 170 7.62 -2.80 4.40
N TRP A 171 7.25 -2.25 3.24
CA TRP A 171 6.53 -0.99 3.17
C TRP A 171 5.04 -1.25 3.05
N THR A 172 4.24 -0.51 3.80
CA THR A 172 2.78 -0.55 3.70
C THR A 172 2.24 0.81 3.33
N ARG A 173 1.34 0.82 2.35
CA ARG A 173 0.55 1.98 1.94
C ARG A 173 -0.93 1.65 2.02
N THR A 174 -1.72 2.66 2.34
CA THR A 174 -3.17 2.53 2.45
C THR A 174 -3.87 3.60 1.65
N TYR A 175 -4.91 3.20 0.94
CA TYR A 175 -5.73 4.06 0.10
C TYR A 175 -7.19 3.81 0.44
N SER A 176 -8.02 4.86 0.41
CA SER A 176 -9.46 4.71 0.56
C SER A 176 -10.18 5.31 -0.64
N GLN A 177 -11.21 4.63 -1.10
CA GLN A 177 -12.16 5.13 -2.09
C GLN A 177 -13.58 4.83 -1.60
N GLY A 178 -14.31 5.88 -1.19
CA GLY A 178 -15.58 5.71 -0.49
C GLY A 178 -15.42 4.84 0.78
N PRO A 179 -16.26 3.82 0.98
CA PRO A 179 -16.15 2.90 2.12
C PRO A 179 -15.09 1.78 1.92
N SER A 180 -14.40 1.75 0.79
CA SER A 180 -13.39 0.72 0.50
C SER A 180 -12.00 1.18 0.90
N VAL A 181 -11.18 0.27 1.45
CA VAL A 181 -9.78 0.50 1.81
C VAL A 181 -8.90 -0.56 1.14
N VAL A 182 -7.84 -0.11 0.48
CA VAL A 182 -6.78 -0.92 -0.11
C VAL A 182 -5.54 -0.80 0.77
N PHE A 183 -5.01 -1.94 1.20
CA PHE A 183 -3.68 -2.06 1.81
C PHE A 183 -2.73 -2.64 0.76
N ALA A 184 -1.65 -1.94 0.47
CA ALA A 184 -0.57 -2.40 -0.40
C ALA A 184 0.69 -2.60 0.44
N GLN A 185 1.06 -3.86 0.64
CA GLN A 185 2.23 -4.26 1.43
C GLN A 185 3.29 -4.85 0.50
N SER A 186 4.43 -4.19 0.33
CA SER A 186 5.51 -4.68 -0.54
C SER A 186 6.76 -5.03 0.23
N TYR A 187 7.46 -6.07 -0.23
CA TYR A 187 8.72 -6.55 0.34
C TYR A 187 9.55 -7.29 -0.72
N TYR A 188 10.84 -7.50 -0.44
CA TYR A 188 11.69 -8.30 -1.33
C TYR A 188 11.38 -9.79 -1.22
N ALA A 189 11.25 -10.47 -2.36
CA ALA A 189 10.93 -11.90 -2.45
C ALA A 189 11.89 -12.80 -1.65
N ARG A 190 13.12 -12.35 -1.39
CA ARG A 190 14.15 -13.06 -0.61
C ARG A 190 14.28 -12.58 0.85
N GLY A 191 13.46 -11.63 1.30
CA GLY A 191 13.41 -11.19 2.71
C GLY A 191 14.51 -10.22 3.14
N GLY A 192 15.05 -9.41 2.22
CA GLY A 192 16.06 -8.38 2.54
C GLY A 192 15.45 -7.06 3.05
N ALA A 193 16.33 -6.16 3.49
CA ALA A 193 15.94 -4.84 3.98
C ALA A 193 15.24 -4.01 2.88
N VAL A 194 14.16 -3.31 3.20
CA VAL A 194 13.31 -2.64 2.18
C VAL A 194 13.81 -1.25 1.79
N GLY A 195 14.78 -0.71 2.52
CA GLY A 195 15.36 0.60 2.28
C GLY A 195 14.40 1.75 2.56
N GLY A 196 14.82 2.95 2.15
CA GLY A 196 14.10 4.20 2.42
C GLY A 196 12.82 4.39 1.59
N SER A 197 12.15 5.51 1.84
CA SER A 197 10.87 5.88 1.19
C SER A 197 10.98 6.09 -0.33
N ALA A 198 12.15 6.43 -0.87
CA ALA A 198 12.39 6.52 -2.31
C ALA A 198 12.78 5.16 -2.94
N GLY A 199 12.86 4.10 -2.12
CA GLY A 199 13.29 2.77 -2.56
C GLY A 199 12.24 2.04 -3.40
N PRO A 200 12.68 1.03 -4.19
CA PRO A 200 11.81 0.34 -5.14
C PRO A 200 10.67 -0.41 -4.47
N VAL A 201 10.87 -0.93 -3.25
CA VAL A 201 9.82 -1.61 -2.49
C VAL A 201 8.66 -0.65 -2.16
N ASN A 202 8.95 0.55 -1.66
CA ASN A 202 7.92 1.54 -1.38
C ASN A 202 7.25 2.07 -2.65
N LEU A 203 8.04 2.31 -3.71
CA LEU A 203 7.50 2.78 -5.00
C LEU A 203 6.54 1.75 -5.61
N THR A 204 6.87 0.45 -5.48
CA THR A 204 6.01 -0.64 -5.95
C THR A 204 4.69 -0.70 -5.18
N ALA A 205 4.73 -0.62 -3.85
CA ALA A 205 3.52 -0.55 -3.02
C ALA A 205 2.64 0.64 -3.41
N SER A 206 3.30 1.78 -3.66
CA SER A 206 2.62 3.02 -3.99
C SER A 206 1.93 2.95 -5.35
N GLU A 207 2.60 2.37 -6.33
CA GLU A 207 2.11 2.23 -7.70
C GLU A 207 0.88 1.32 -7.78
N LEU A 208 0.98 0.10 -7.24
CA LEU A 208 -0.13 -0.84 -7.27
C LEU A 208 -1.33 -0.37 -6.44
N GLY A 209 -1.07 0.28 -5.30
CA GLY A 209 -2.13 0.84 -4.48
C GLY A 209 -2.91 1.98 -5.16
N LEU A 210 -2.20 2.88 -5.86
CA LEU A 210 -2.82 3.94 -6.65
C LEU A 210 -3.60 3.38 -7.85
N GLU A 211 -3.07 2.38 -8.54
CA GLU A 211 -3.76 1.73 -9.66
C GLU A 211 -5.09 1.14 -9.19
N LEU A 212 -5.10 0.43 -8.08
CA LEU A 212 -6.33 -0.11 -7.49
C LEU A 212 -7.30 0.97 -7.03
N GLN A 213 -6.81 2.05 -6.43
CA GLN A 213 -7.63 3.18 -6.03
C GLN A 213 -8.33 3.80 -7.25
N ASN A 214 -7.63 3.97 -8.36
CA ASN A 214 -8.19 4.49 -9.60
C ASN A 214 -9.24 3.55 -10.19
N VAL A 215 -8.99 2.23 -10.19
CA VAL A 215 -10.00 1.26 -10.65
C VAL A 215 -11.24 1.28 -9.76
N LEU A 216 -11.08 1.43 -8.44
CA LEU A 216 -12.21 1.62 -7.52
C LEU A 216 -12.99 2.91 -7.78
N LEU A 217 -12.31 3.98 -8.19
CA LEU A 217 -12.97 5.23 -8.57
C LEU A 217 -13.80 5.06 -9.85
N MET A 218 -13.31 4.30 -10.83
CA MET A 218 -14.02 4.08 -12.11
C MET A 218 -15.20 3.10 -12.01
N LYS A 219 -15.20 2.20 -11.01
CA LYS A 219 -16.25 1.20 -10.81
C LYS A 219 -17.40 1.64 -9.89
N ASN A 220 -17.24 2.78 -9.19
CA ASN A 220 -18.26 3.37 -8.33
C ASN A 220 -18.94 4.54 -9.04
#